data_AF-A0A7G2RU54-F1
#
_entry.id   AF-A0A7G2RU54-F1
#
_cell.length_a   1.000
_cell.length_b   1.000
_cell.length_c   1.000
_cell.angle_alpha   90.00
_cell.angle_beta   90.00
_cell.angle_gamma   90.00
#
_symmetry.space_group_name_H-M   'P 1'
#
loop_
_entity.id
_entity.type
_entity.pdbx_description
1 polymer ?
#
loop_
_entity_poly.entity_id
_entity_poly.type
_entity_poly.pdbx_seq_one_letter_code
_entity_poly.pdbx_strand_id
1 'polypeptide(L)' 'MIKPSCYSCRKKFDPSKLRLSYSKNYCEGCGVGLFGGDYFRFARKPAPTARKNLAVHVAVLLSVVAGLSLWLLMGRA' A
#
# COMPACT_ATOMS: atom_id res chain seq x y z
N MET A 1 24.42 -4.56 -19.12
CA MET A 1 23.01 -4.09 -19.15
C MET A 1 22.66 -3.56 -17.75
N ILE A 2 22.46 -2.25 -17.61
CA ILE A 2 22.16 -1.63 -16.32
C ILE A 2 20.76 -2.07 -15.89
N LYS A 3 20.63 -2.75 -14.74
CA LYS A 3 19.32 -3.13 -14.22
C LYS A 3 18.54 -1.85 -13.88
N PRO A 4 17.29 -1.70 -14.35
CA PRO A 4 16.47 -0.54 -14.03
C PRO A 4 16.31 -0.43 -12.50
N SER A 5 16.43 0.77 -11.95
CA SER A 5 16.38 0.97 -10.50
C SER A 5 15.82 2.34 -10.15
N CYS A 6 15.25 2.47 -8.95
CA CYS A 6 14.87 3.77 -8.42
C CYS A 6 16.12 4.64 -8.29
N TYR A 7 16.15 5.80 -8.95
CA TYR A 7 17.31 6.69 -8.89
C TYR A 7 17.55 7.28 -7.49
N SER A 8 16.53 7.33 -6.63
CA SER A 8 16.64 7.88 -5.27
C SER A 8 17.23 6.89 -4.25
N CYS A 9 16.73 5.65 -4.21
CA CYS A 9 17.13 4.67 -3.19
C CYS A 9 17.83 3.43 -3.75
N ARG A 10 18.13 3.41 -5.05
CA ARG A 10 18.79 2.31 -5.77
C ARG A 10 18.06 0.95 -5.70
N LYS A 11 16.82 0.91 -5.21
CA LYS A 11 15.95 -0.29 -5.27
C LYS A 11 15.81 -0.74 -6.72
N LYS A 12 16.21 -1.98 -7.01
CA LYS A 12 16.13 -2.57 -8.35
C LYS A 12 14.67 -2.82 -8.72
N PHE A 13 14.28 -2.42 -9.93
CA PHE A 13 13.01 -2.81 -10.54
C PHE A 13 13.19 -4.16 -11.23
N ASP A 14 12.09 -4.92 -11.30
CA ASP A 14 12.09 -6.26 -11.92
C ASP A 14 11.98 -6.10 -13.45
N PRO A 15 13.07 -6.34 -14.22
CA PRO A 15 13.08 -6.08 -15.66
C PRO A 15 12.06 -6.92 -16.43
N SER A 16 11.70 -8.10 -15.92
CA SER A 16 10.69 -8.98 -16.53
C SER A 16 9.26 -8.42 -16.42
N LYS A 17 9.05 -7.42 -15.56
CA LYS A 17 7.73 -6.84 -15.26
C LYS A 17 7.64 -5.36 -15.62
N LEU A 18 8.63 -4.83 -16.35
CA LEU A 18 8.67 -3.42 -16.73
C LEU A 18 7.46 -2.96 -17.55
N ARG A 19 6.89 -3.87 -18.34
CA ARG A 19 5.72 -3.61 -19.18
C ARG A 19 4.43 -4.27 -18.69
N LEU A 20 4.52 -5.18 -17.71
CA LEU A 20 3.39 -6.04 -17.31
C LEU A 20 2.72 -5.59 -16.01
N SER A 21 3.39 -4.81 -15.16
CA SER A 21 2.82 -4.46 -13.86
C SER A 21 3.33 -3.11 -13.37
N TYR A 22 2.40 -2.14 -13.29
CA TYR A 22 2.69 -0.79 -12.78
C TYR A 22 3.29 -0.80 -11.36
N SER A 23 2.89 -1.75 -10.49
CA SER A 23 3.36 -1.84 -9.11
C SER A 23 4.79 -2.35 -8.97
N LYS A 24 5.30 -3.10 -9.96
CA LYS A 24 6.64 -3.71 -9.93
C LYS A 24 7.75 -2.73 -10.33
N ASN A 25 7.40 -1.65 -11.03
CA ASN A 25 8.34 -0.61 -11.49
C ASN A 25 8.20 0.69 -10.71
N TYR A 26 7.51 0.62 -9.57
CA TYR A 26 7.22 1.76 -8.72
C TYR A 26 7.83 1.57 -7.34
N CYS A 27 8.52 2.61 -6.86
CA CYS A 27 9.07 2.69 -5.53
C CYS A 27 8.15 3.57 -4.67
N GLU A 28 7.22 2.96 -3.93
CA GLU A 28 6.25 3.69 -3.11
C GLU A 28 6.91 4.67 -2.12
N GLY A 29 8.00 4.23 -1.49
CA GLY A 29 8.73 5.04 -0.51
C GLY A 29 9.44 6.26 -1.12
N CYS A 30 9.80 6.22 -2.40
CA CYS A 30 10.40 7.38 -3.08
C CYS A 30 9.40 8.15 -3.94
N GLY A 31 8.25 7.56 -4.25
CA GLY A 31 7.35 8.08 -5.27
C GLY A 31 7.98 8.04 -6.67
N VAL A 32 8.84 7.06 -6.96
CA VAL A 32 9.55 7.01 -8.25
C VAL A 32 9.10 5.79 -9.04
N GLY A 33 8.59 6.01 -10.25
CA GLY A 33 8.23 4.97 -11.21
C GLY A 33 9.13 4.99 -12.44
N LEU A 34 9.31 3.83 -13.07
CA LEU A 34 9.94 3.70 -14.38
C LEU A 34 8.97 3.03 -15.34
N PHE A 35 8.51 3.77 -16.35
CA PHE A 35 7.50 3.31 -17.30
C PHE A 35 7.95 3.62 -18.72
N GLY A 36 7.91 2.62 -19.62
CA GLY A 36 8.31 2.81 -21.01
C GLY A 36 9.78 3.18 -21.25
N GLY A 37 10.62 3.24 -20.20
CA GLY A 37 11.99 3.75 -20.26
C GLY A 37 12.18 5.10 -19.56
N ASP A 38 11.08 5.78 -19.23
CA ASP A 38 11.07 7.11 -18.63
C ASP A 38 10.80 7.06 -17.12
N TYR A 39 11.49 7.94 -16.38
CA TYR A 39 11.29 8.09 -14.95
C TYR A 39 10.19 9.10 -14.63
N PHE A 40 9.28 8.71 -13.76
CA PHE A 40 8.19 9.55 -13.27
C PHE A 40 8.30 9.73 -11.76
N ARG A 41 8.00 10.94 -11.30
CA ARG A 41 7.94 11.28 -9.87
C ARG A 41 6.49 11.54 -9.47
N PHE A 42 6.08 10.86 -8.42
CA PHE A 42 4.77 10.93 -7.79
C PHE A 42 4.92 11.45 -6.37
N ALA A 43 3.80 11.91 -5.80
CA ALA A 43 3.75 12.21 -4.38
C ALA A 43 4.13 10.95 -3.58
N ARG A 44 5.10 11.09 -2.67
CA ARG A 44 5.50 10.00 -1.78
C ARG A 44 4.27 9.57 -0.99
N LYS A 45 4.00 8.26 -0.97
CA LYS A 45 2.95 7.71 -0.11
C LYS A 45 3.30 8.06 1.33
N PRO A 46 2.45 8.81 2.06
CA PRO A 46 2.75 9.14 3.44
C PRO A 46 2.83 7.85 4.24
N ALA A 47 3.85 7.72 5.09
CA ALA A 47 3.90 6.63 6.05
C ALA A 47 2.60 6.69 6.89
N PRO A 48 1.88 5.57 7.08
CA PRO A 48 0.71 5.59 7.90
C PRO A 48 1.11 6.08 9.30
N THR A 49 0.57 7.24 9.68
CA THR A 49 0.82 7.81 10.99
C THR A 49 0.32 6.84 12.06
N ALA A 50 0.96 6.80 13.23
CA ALA A 50 0.50 6.00 14.37
C ALA A 50 -1.00 6.19 14.64
N ARG A 51 -1.51 7.42 14.49
CA ARG A 51 -2.94 7.77 14.61
C ARG A 51 -3.84 7.04 13.61
N LYS A 52 -3.44 6.93 12.34
CA LYS A 52 -4.21 6.22 11.29
C LYS A 52 -4.24 4.72 11.56
N ASN A 53 -3.11 4.14 11.98
CA ASN A 53 -3.07 2.74 12.36
C ASN A 53 -3.99 2.47 13.55
N LEU A 54 -3.90 3.28 14.60
CA LEU A 54 -4.77 3.15 15.78
C LEU A 54 -6.24 3.27 15.40
N ALA A 55 -6.61 4.24 14.57
CA ALA A 55 -7.99 4.44 14.12
C ALA A 55 -8.56 3.21 13.40
N VAL A 56 -7.77 2.56 12.52
CA VAL A 56 -8.20 1.33 11.83
C VAL A 56 -8.43 0.19 12.83
N HIS A 57 -7.52 0.01 13.79
CA HIS A 57 -7.67 -1.05 14.79
C HIS A 57 -8.89 -0.83 15.69
N VAL A 58 -9.12 0.41 16.12
CA VAL A 58 -10.31 0.78 16.92
C VAL A 58 -11.59 0.55 16.11
N ALA A 59 -11.62 0.96 14.84
CA ALA A 59 -12.78 0.73 13.98
C ALA A 59 -13.11 -0.76 13.82
N VAL A 60 -12.09 -1.60 13.59
CA VAL A 60 -12.27 -3.06 13.48
C VAL A 60 -12.81 -3.64 14.79
N LEU A 61 -12.26 -3.24 15.94
CA LEU A 61 -12.74 -3.71 17.25
C LEU A 61 -14.21 -3.33 17.47
N LEU A 62 -14.60 -2.09 17.17
CA LEU A 62 -15.99 -1.63 17.30
C LEU A 62 -16.93 -2.41 16.37
N SER A 63 -16.53 -2.68 15.13
CA SER A 63 -17.34 -3.47 14.21
C SER A 63 -17.55 -4.91 14.69
N VAL A 64 -16.51 -5.54 15.25
CA VAL A 64 -16.61 -6.89 15.82
C VAL A 64 -17.54 -6.91 17.03
N VAL A 65 -17.38 -5.95 17.96
CA VAL A 65 -18.25 -5.82 19.14
C VAL A 65 -19.69 -5.60 18.72
N ALA A 66 -19.95 -4.66 17.80
CA ALA A 66 -21.30 -4.39 17.30
C ALA A 66 -21.93 -5.63 16.64
N GLY A 67 -21.17 -6.35 15.80
CA GLY A 67 -21.62 -7.58 15.17
C GLY A 67 -21.96 -8.68 16.17
N LEU A 68 -21.11 -8.88 17.19
CA LEU A 68 -21.37 -9.84 18.26
C LEU A 68 -22.60 -9.46 19.09
N SER A 69 -22.76 -8.18 19.43
CA SER A 69 -23.94 -7.70 20.16
C SER A 69 -25.22 -7.91 19.36
N LEU A 70 -25.21 -7.57 18.06
CA LEU A 70 -26.33 -7.82 17.15
C LEU A 70 -26.67 -9.31 17.06
N TRP A 71 -25.67 -10.17 16.94
CA TRP A 71 -25.88 -11.62 16.87
C TRP A 71 -26.50 -12.17 18.16
N LEU A 72 -26.03 -11.72 19.33
CA LEU A 72 -26.59 -12.10 20.62
C LEU A 72 -28.02 -11.58 20.85
N LEU A 73 -28.35 -10.41 20.30
CA LEU A 73 -29.70 -9.85 20.34
C LEU A 73 -30.67 -10.63 19.45
N MET A 74 -30.25 -10.99 18.23
CA MET A 74 -31.08 -11.74 17.29
C MET A 74 -31.22 -13.21 17.66
N GLY A 75 -30.19 -13.85 18.23
CA GLY A 75 -30.23 -15.25 18.67
C GLY A 75 -30.97 -15.49 19.99
N ARG A 76 -31.50 -14.43 20.61
CA ARG A 76 -32.34 -14.46 21.82
C ARG A 76 -33.83 -14.19 21.53
N ALA A 77 -34.21 -14.02 20.26
CA ALA A 77 -35.59 -14.00 19.79
C ALA A 77 -35.97 -15.39 19.27
#